data_AF-A0A4R6KQQ8-F1
#
_entry.id   AF-A0A4R6KQQ8-F1
#
_cell.length_a   1.000
_cell.length_b   1.000
_cell.length_c   1.000
_cell.angle_alpha   90.00
_cell.angle_beta   90.00
_cell.angle_gamma   90.00
#
_symmetry.space_group_name_H-M   'P 1'
#
loop_
_entity.id
_entity.type
_entity.pdbx_description
1 polymer ?
#
loop_
_entity_poly.entity_id
_entity_poly.type
_entity_poly.pdbx_seq_one_letter_code
_entity_poly.pdbx_strand_id
1 'polypeptide(L)' 'MKKPLQCLLGLHSWKNMRNEEGQRYQLCLPCGVSRDKLSLNDFGGGGAGGG' A
#
# COMPACT_ATOMS: atom_id res chain seq x y z
N MET A 1 13.97 -0.53 8.87
CA MET A 1 12.79 -0.41 9.76
C MET A 1 11.74 -1.42 9.30
N LYS A 2 11.30 -2.34 10.17
CA LYS A 2 10.24 -3.31 9.82
C LYS A 2 8.94 -2.54 9.57
N LYS A 3 8.35 -2.67 8.39
CA LYS A 3 7.05 -2.05 8.07
C LYS A 3 6.01 -2.61 9.06
N PRO A 4 5.22 -1.77 9.74
CA PRO A 4 4.19 -2.24 10.67
C PRO A 4 3.20 -3.14 9.94
N LEU A 5 2.81 -4.28 10.56
CA LEU A 5 1.82 -5.20 10.00
C LEU A 5 0.52 -4.46 9.61
N GLN A 6 0.12 -3.46 10.38
CA GLN A 6 -1.05 -2.62 10.10
C GLN A 6 -0.95 -1.84 8.78
N CYS A 7 0.26 -1.44 8.38
CA CYS A 7 0.51 -0.83 7.07
C CYS A 7 0.41 -1.87 5.94
N LEU A 8 0.95 -3.08 6.17
CA LEU A 8 0.86 -4.16 5.19
C LEU A 8 -0.60 -4.58 4.96
N LEU A 9 -1.40 -4.61 6.02
CA LEU A 9 -2.84 -4.93 5.97
C LEU A 9 -3.72 -3.76 5.48
N GLY A 10 -3.14 -2.60 5.19
CA GLY A 10 -3.91 -1.44 4.70
C GLY A 10 -4.84 -0.80 5.73
N LEU A 11 -4.64 -1.05 7.03
CA LEU A 11 -5.52 -0.57 8.11
C LEU A 11 -5.28 0.88 8.50
N HIS A 12 -4.14 1.46 8.11
CA HIS A 12 -3.83 2.87 8.34
C HIS A 12 -4.33 3.77 7.21
N SER A 13 -4.51 5.05 7.52
CA SER A 13 -4.81 6.07 6.52
C SER A 13 -3.63 6.29 5.57
N TRP A 14 -3.91 6.18 4.27
CA TRP A 14 -2.94 6.38 3.20
C TRP A 14 -3.21 7.67 2.45
N LYS A 15 -2.17 8.45 2.20
CA LYS A 15 -2.23 9.65 1.36
C LYS A 15 -1.58 9.35 0.01
N ASN A 16 -2.29 9.63 -1.07
CA ASN A 16 -1.73 9.55 -2.41
C ASN A 16 -0.79 10.73 -2.63
N MET A 17 0.44 10.44 -3.05
CA MET A 17 1.48 11.40 -3.34
C MET A 17 2.09 11.14 -4.71
N ARG A 18 2.86 12.11 -5.19
CA ARG A 18 3.59 12.04 -6.44
C ARG A 18 5.03 12.47 -6.19
N ASN A 19 6.00 11.72 -6.71
CA ASN A 19 7.40 12.13 -6.64
C ASN A 19 7.72 13.14 -7.76
N GLU A 20 8.95 13.65 -7.77
CA GLU A 20 9.42 14.63 -8.75
C GLU A 20 9.44 14.06 -10.18
N GLU A 21 9.59 12.74 -10.31
CA GLU A 21 9.52 12.01 -11.59
C GLU A 21 8.08 11.75 -12.07
N GLY A 22 7.07 12.19 -11.30
CA GLY A 22 5.67 12.04 -11.66
C GLY A 22 5.07 10.66 -11.37
N GLN A 23 5.79 9.77 -10.68
CA GLN A 23 5.30 8.47 -10.23
C GLN A 23 4.38 8.61 -9.01
N ARG A 24 3.32 7.81 -8.95
CA ARG A 24 2.32 7.84 -7.88
C ARG A 24 2.65 6.80 -6.83
N TYR A 25 2.75 7.23 -5.58
CA TYR A 25 2.95 6.36 -4.42
C TYR A 25 1.96 6.72 -3.31
N GLN A 26 1.86 5.86 -2.30
CA GLN A 26 1.07 6.09 -1.11
C GLN A 26 1.96 6.20 0.12
N LEU A 27 1.69 7.21 0.96
CA LEU A 27 2.35 7.40 2.24
C LEU A 27 1.38 7.10 3.38
N CYS A 28 1.78 6.22 4.29
CA CYS A 28 1.05 5.95 5.51
C CYS A 28 1.22 7.12 6.48
N LEU A 29 0.14 7.84 6.81
CA LEU A 29 0.23 9.03 7.67
C LEU A 29 0.76 8.73 9.09
N PRO A 30 0.33 7.65 9.77
CA PRO A 30 0.81 7.34 11.11
C PRO A 30 2.27 6.87 11.19
N CYS A 31 2.79 6.25 10.12
CA CYS A 31 4.06 5.50 10.19
C CYS A 31 5.15 6.04 9.25
N GLY A 32 4.81 6.97 8.35
CA GLY A 32 5.75 7.50 7.36
C GLY A 32 6.25 6.49 6.32
N VAL A 33 5.68 5.28 6.27
CA VAL A 33 6.09 4.27 5.30
C VAL A 33 5.47 4.55 3.94
N SER A 34 6.28 4.49 2.88
CA SER A 34 5.82 4.55 1.50
C SER A 34 5.56 3.15 0.94
N ARG A 35 4.57 3.07 0.05
CA ARG A 35 4.36 1.92 -0.84
C ARG A 35 3.95 2.41 -2.21
N ASP A 36 4.37 1.69 -3.24
CA ASP A 36 3.84 1.91 -4.57
C ASP A 36 2.35 1.59 -4.60
N LYS A 37 1.61 2.28 -5.45
CA LYS A 37 0.19 1.98 -5.63
C LYS A 37 0.09 0.62 -6.33
N LEU A 38 0.04 -0.46 -5.54
CA LEU A 38 -0.34 -1.78 -6.02
C LEU A 38 -1.69 -1.59 -6.73
N SER A 39 -1.71 -1.95 -8.01
CA SER A 39 -2.97 -1.96 -8.75
C SER A 39 -3.86 -3.00 -8.07
N LEU A 40 -5.17 -2.82 -8.07
CA LEU A 40 -6.11 -3.84 -7.58
C LEU A 40 -5.88 -5.21 -8.26
N ASN A 41 -5.25 -5.22 -9.44
CA ASN A 41 -4.79 -6.43 -10.13
C ASN A 41 -3.63 -7.17 -9.44
N ASP A 42 -2.83 -6.53 -8.60
CA ASP A 42 -1.74 -7.17 -7.84
C ASP A 42 -2.26 -8.00 -6.65
N PHE A 43 -3.52 -7.79 -6.24
CA PHE A 43 -4.23 -8.63 -5.27
C PHE A 43 -5.18 -9.64 -5.94
N GLY A 44 -5.23 -9.67 -7.27
CA GLY A 44 -6.04 -10.60 -8.08
C GLY A 44 -5.40 -11.97 -8.31
N GLY A 45 -4.49 -12.40 -7.44
CA GLY A 45 -3.73 -13.65 -7.57
C GLY A 45 -3.28 -14.21 -6.23
N GLY A 46 -4.21 -14.40 -5.30
CA GLY A 46 -3.88 -14.98 -3.99
C GLY A 46 -5.06 -15.28 -3.05
N GLY A 47 -6.31 -15.18 -3.53
CA GLY A 47 -7.49 -15.66 -2.82
C GLY A 47 -7.91 -17.02 -3.36
N ALA A 48 -7.24 -18.07 -2.90
CA ALA A 48 -7.85 -19.39 -2.82
C ALA A 48 -8.86 -19.38 -1.66
N GLY A 49 -10.06 -19.89 -1.92
CA GLY A 49 -11.19 -20.00 -0.98
C GLY A 49 -12.46 -19.55 -1.69
N GLY A 50 -13.37 -20.39 -2.18
CA GLY A 50 -13.88 -21.63 -1.59
C GLY A 50 -15.16 -21.29 -0.83
N GLY A 51 -16.33 -21.63 -1.40
CA GLY A 51 -17.65 -21.42 -0.80
C GLY A 51 -18.69 -20.95 -1.81
#